data_AF-A0A847MG16-F1
#
_entry.id   AF-A0A847MG16-F1
#
_cell.length_a   1.000
_cell.length_b   1.000
_cell.length_c   1.000
_cell.angle_alpha   90.00
_cell.angle_beta   90.00
_cell.angle_gamma   90.00
#
_symmetry.space_group_name_H-M   'P 1'
#
loop_
_entity.id
_entity.type
_entity.pdbx_description
1 polymer ?
#
loop_
_entity_poly.entity_id
_entity_poly.type
_entity_poly.pdbx_seq_one_letter_code
_entity_poly.pdbx_strand_id
1 'polypeptide(L)'
;MPKNNDIHRICIVGSGPITIGQACEFDYSGTQGCKALKSEGYEIILINSNPATIMTDPEMADRTYIEPLIPEVIEKIIVREKPDAFLPTLGGQTALNLTVQLENKGIFKKYGVKVIGASPEAINKAEDRELFKKAMLRVGIDVPQSDRAYSLDEAKEVAKRIGFPLVIRPSFTLGGTGGSIAYNIEEFESLAQQALESSI
;
A
#
# COMPACT_ATOMS: atom_id res chain seq x y z
N MET A 1 5.28 21.53 -14.19
CA MET A 1 4.55 21.24 -15.45
C MET A 1 3.08 21.48 -15.20
N PRO A 2 2.30 21.94 -16.20
CA PRO A 2 0.86 22.14 -16.06
C PRO A 2 0.11 20.80 -15.95
N LYS A 3 -1.20 20.88 -15.70
CA LYS A 3 -2.15 19.75 -15.68
C LYS A 3 -1.94 18.79 -16.86
N ASN A 4 -2.00 17.49 -16.62
CA ASN A 4 -1.99 16.49 -17.68
C ASN A 4 -3.38 16.42 -18.34
N ASN A 5 -3.43 16.74 -19.63
CA ASN A 5 -4.67 16.79 -20.43
C ASN A 5 -5.09 15.44 -21.03
N ASP A 6 -4.25 14.40 -20.92
CA ASP A 6 -4.55 13.04 -21.37
C ASP A 6 -5.32 12.23 -20.30
N ILE A 7 -5.58 12.82 -19.13
CA ILE A 7 -6.29 12.19 -18.01
C ILE A 7 -7.54 13.03 -17.75
N HIS A 8 -8.69 12.36 -17.69
CA HIS A 8 -9.97 13.00 -17.38
C HIS A 8 -10.62 12.36 -16.17
N ARG A 9 -10.56 11.02 -16.05
CA ARG A 9 -11.20 10.25 -14.97
C ARG A 9 -10.14 9.59 -14.09
N ILE A 10 -10.17 9.86 -12.79
CA ILE A 10 -9.22 9.32 -11.81
C ILE A 10 -9.96 8.45 -10.80
N CYS A 11 -9.53 7.20 -10.68
CA CYS A 11 -9.95 6.29 -9.63
C CYS A 11 -9.07 6.47 -8.39
N ILE A 12 -9.66 6.88 -7.27
CA ILE A 12 -9.01 6.99 -5.97
C ILE A 12 -9.48 5.83 -5.09
N VAL A 13 -8.55 5.19 -4.39
CA VAL A 13 -8.87 4.10 -3.46
C VAL A 13 -8.55 4.53 -2.03
N GLY A 14 -9.55 4.41 -1.16
CA GLY A 14 -9.45 4.69 0.27
C GLY A 14 -8.79 3.55 1.05
N SER A 15 -8.71 3.72 2.37
CA SER A 15 -8.06 2.77 3.29
C SER A 15 -8.94 1.60 3.72
N GLY A 16 -10.25 1.69 3.54
CA GLY A 16 -11.21 0.77 4.14
C GLY A 16 -11.47 1.10 5.61
N PRO A 17 -11.90 0.11 6.42
CA PRO A 17 -12.27 0.34 7.82
C PRO A 17 -11.08 0.81 8.66
N ILE A 18 -11.38 1.56 9.71
CA ILE A 18 -10.40 2.04 10.69
C ILE A 18 -9.84 0.86 11.48
N THR A 19 -8.51 0.76 11.54
CA THR A 19 -7.77 -0.25 12.32
C THR A 19 -6.61 0.40 13.05
N ILE A 20 -6.05 -0.27 14.06
CA ILE A 20 -4.84 0.23 14.74
C ILE A 20 -3.70 0.30 13.71
N GLY A 21 -3.07 1.47 13.59
CA GLY A 21 -2.01 1.75 12.62
C GLY A 21 -2.50 2.28 11.28
N GLN A 22 -3.79 2.18 10.96
CA GLN A 22 -4.39 2.74 9.75
C GLN A 22 -5.77 3.33 10.05
N ALA A 23 -5.81 4.63 10.32
CA ALA A 23 -7.00 5.29 10.87
C ALA A 23 -7.45 6.52 10.06
N CYS A 24 -7.97 7.54 10.75
CA CYS A 24 -8.71 8.66 10.18
C CYS A 24 -7.83 9.55 9.27
N GLU A 25 -6.51 9.44 9.36
CA GLU A 25 -5.56 10.15 8.53
C GLU A 25 -5.79 9.91 7.03
N PHE A 26 -6.33 8.74 6.66
CA PHE A 26 -6.63 8.40 5.27
C PHE A 26 -7.98 8.93 4.79
N ASP A 27 -8.96 9.12 5.67
CA ASP A 27 -10.17 9.88 5.32
C ASP A 27 -9.81 11.35 5.08
N TYR A 28 -8.99 11.94 5.97
CA TYR A 28 -8.48 13.29 5.78
C TYR A 28 -7.72 13.43 4.45
N SER A 29 -6.76 12.53 4.20
CA SER A 29 -5.92 12.58 2.98
C SER A 29 -6.74 12.32 1.71
N GLY A 30 -7.63 11.33 1.74
CA GLY A 30 -8.55 11.02 0.64
C GLY A 30 -9.48 12.20 0.32
N THR A 31 -10.06 12.82 1.36
CA THR A 31 -10.89 14.03 1.24
C THR A 31 -10.13 15.18 0.58
N GLN A 32 -8.89 15.43 0.99
CA GLN A 32 -8.04 16.46 0.37
C GLN A 32 -7.72 16.13 -1.08
N GLY A 33 -7.40 14.86 -1.38
CA GLY A 33 -7.14 14.39 -2.75
C GLY A 33 -8.34 14.57 -3.67
N CYS A 34 -9.54 14.18 -3.22
CA CYS A 34 -10.79 14.41 -3.96
C CYS A 34 -11.01 15.89 -4.24
N LYS A 35 -10.88 16.76 -3.22
CA LYS A 35 -11.04 18.22 -3.37
C LYS A 35 -10.05 18.81 -4.38
N ALA A 36 -8.78 18.47 -4.25
CA ALA A 36 -7.73 18.99 -5.12
C ALA A 36 -7.96 18.59 -6.58
N LEU A 37 -8.18 17.31 -6.86
CA LEU A 37 -8.37 16.83 -8.23
C LEU A 37 -9.69 17.34 -8.84
N LYS A 38 -10.77 17.41 -8.05
CA LYS A 38 -12.05 17.97 -8.51
C LYS A 38 -11.94 19.46 -8.82
N SER A 39 -11.17 20.23 -8.03
CA SER A 39 -10.93 21.66 -8.29
C SER A 39 -10.14 21.91 -9.59
N GLU A 40 -9.33 20.94 -10.00
CA GLU A 40 -8.62 20.96 -11.29
C GLU A 40 -9.50 20.42 -12.45
N GLY A 41 -10.76 20.05 -12.19
CA GLY A 41 -11.71 19.59 -13.21
C GLY A 41 -11.47 18.16 -13.69
N TYR A 42 -10.95 17.28 -12.83
CA TYR A 42 -10.97 15.84 -13.06
C TYR A 42 -12.29 15.24 -12.58
N GLU A 43 -12.78 14.21 -13.28
CA GLU A 43 -13.86 13.37 -12.78
C GLU A 43 -13.30 12.32 -11.81
N ILE A 44 -13.87 12.25 -10.61
CA ILE A 44 -13.37 11.41 -9.53
C ILE A 44 -14.28 10.19 -9.34
N ILE A 45 -13.66 9.02 -9.43
CA ILE A 45 -14.25 7.75 -9.03
C ILE A 45 -13.60 7.34 -7.72
N LEU A 46 -14.33 7.40 -6.61
CA LEU A 46 -13.82 7.00 -5.31
C LEU A 46 -14.33 5.62 -4.91
N ILE A 47 -13.44 4.78 -4.37
CA ILE A 47 -13.78 3.48 -3.82
C ILE A 47 -13.28 3.39 -2.38
N ASN A 48 -14.17 3.18 -1.42
CA ASN A 48 -13.81 2.96 -0.01
C ASN A 48 -14.90 2.15 0.69
N SER A 49 -14.55 1.06 1.40
CA SER A 49 -15.54 0.23 2.09
C SER A 49 -16.04 0.83 3.41
N ASN A 50 -15.40 1.88 3.93
CA ASN A 50 -15.80 2.52 5.18
C ASN A 50 -16.87 3.60 4.94
N PRO A 51 -18.12 3.40 5.42
CA PRO A 51 -19.19 4.37 5.22
C PRO A 51 -19.10 5.60 6.15
N ALA A 52 -18.28 5.55 7.20
CA ALA A 52 -18.15 6.61 8.18
C ALA A 52 -17.00 7.58 7.84
N THR A 53 -16.91 7.99 6.57
CA THR A 53 -15.83 8.87 6.07
C THR A 53 -16.38 10.05 5.30
N ILE A 54 -15.77 11.22 5.47
CA ILE A 54 -16.13 12.41 4.70
C ILE A 54 -15.84 12.19 3.22
N MET A 55 -14.74 11.51 2.88
CA MET A 55 -14.40 11.26 1.47
C MET A 55 -15.51 10.51 0.73
N THR A 56 -16.30 9.67 1.42
CA THR A 56 -17.44 8.93 0.82
C THR A 56 -18.74 9.73 0.74
N ASP A 57 -18.77 10.98 1.20
CA ASP A 57 -19.94 11.82 1.02
C ASP A 57 -20.24 12.04 -0.48
N PRO A 58 -21.51 12.04 -0.92
CA PRO A 58 -21.87 12.08 -2.34
C PRO A 58 -21.32 13.28 -3.12
N GLU A 59 -21.08 14.41 -2.46
CA GLU A 59 -20.54 15.63 -3.09
C GLU A 59 -19.03 15.58 -3.35
N MET A 60 -18.31 14.66 -2.70
CA MET A 60 -16.84 14.65 -2.69
C MET A 60 -16.24 14.07 -3.98
N ALA A 61 -16.94 13.14 -4.62
CA ALA A 61 -16.54 12.52 -5.88
C ALA A 61 -17.71 12.54 -6.88
N ASP A 62 -17.46 12.27 -8.16
CA ASP A 62 -18.52 12.17 -9.17
C ASP A 62 -19.18 10.78 -9.14
N ARG A 63 -18.40 9.77 -8.75
CA ARG A 63 -18.85 8.39 -8.47
C ARG A 63 -18.24 7.93 -7.16
N THR A 64 -19.08 7.54 -6.20
CA THR A 64 -18.63 6.97 -4.93
C THR A 64 -19.11 5.52 -4.80
N TYR A 65 -18.18 4.61 -4.55
CA TYR A 65 -18.42 3.19 -4.33
C TYR A 65 -18.08 2.81 -2.89
N ILE A 66 -19.11 2.49 -2.11
CA ILE A 66 -18.95 1.91 -0.78
C ILE A 66 -18.96 0.38 -0.92
N GLU A 67 -17.83 -0.15 -1.35
CA GLU A 67 -17.68 -1.55 -1.78
C GLU A 67 -16.39 -2.18 -1.20
N PRO A 68 -16.30 -3.52 -1.10
CA PRO A 68 -15.12 -4.20 -0.59
C PRO A 68 -13.85 -3.88 -1.40
N LEU A 69 -12.74 -3.61 -0.70
CA LEU A 69 -11.44 -3.30 -1.31
C LEU A 69 -10.66 -4.58 -1.66
N ILE A 70 -11.20 -5.34 -2.61
CA ILE A 70 -10.59 -6.58 -3.13
C ILE A 70 -10.43 -6.53 -4.66
N PRO A 71 -9.41 -7.19 -5.24
CA PRO A 71 -9.10 -7.07 -6.67
C PRO A 71 -10.30 -7.30 -7.60
N GLU A 72 -11.15 -8.28 -7.30
CA GLU A 72 -12.30 -8.67 -8.11
C GLU A 72 -13.37 -7.56 -8.18
N VAL A 73 -13.53 -6.81 -7.09
CA VAL A 73 -14.47 -5.69 -7.02
C VAL A 73 -13.88 -4.47 -7.73
N ILE A 74 -12.60 -4.18 -7.50
CA ILE A 74 -11.93 -3.06 -8.17
C ILE A 74 -11.91 -3.28 -9.69
N GLU A 75 -11.63 -4.49 -10.16
CA GLU A 75 -11.66 -4.81 -11.60
C GLU A 75 -13.06 -4.54 -12.19
N LYS A 76 -14.14 -4.93 -11.51
CA LYS A 76 -15.51 -4.64 -11.95
C LYS A 76 -15.78 -3.14 -12.05
N ILE A 77 -15.29 -2.35 -11.09
CA ILE A 77 -15.45 -0.90 -11.10
C ILE A 77 -14.61 -0.28 -12.24
N ILE A 78 -13.37 -0.75 -12.46
CA ILE A 78 -12.53 -0.35 -13.60
C ILE A 78 -13.23 -0.66 -14.93
N VAL A 79 -13.84 -1.83 -15.09
CA VAL A 79 -14.58 -2.22 -16.31
C VAL A 79 -15.76 -1.28 -16.56
N ARG A 80 -16.50 -0.94 -15.49
CA ARG A 80 -17.69 -0.09 -15.55
C ARG A 80 -17.34 1.38 -15.82
N GLU A 81 -16.40 1.91 -15.05
CA GLU A 81 -16.07 3.33 -15.04
C GLU A 81 -14.93 3.70 -15.99
N LYS A 82 -14.13 2.74 -16.46
CA LYS A 82 -13.01 2.97 -17.40
C LYS A 82 -12.17 4.19 -17.03
N PRO A 83 -11.61 4.26 -15.81
CA PRO A 83 -10.79 5.39 -15.39
C PRO A 83 -9.52 5.48 -16.26
N ASP A 84 -9.05 6.69 -16.55
CA ASP A 84 -7.78 6.88 -17.26
C ASP A 84 -6.60 6.62 -16.33
N ALA A 85 -6.78 6.93 -15.04
CA ALA A 85 -5.74 6.81 -14.03
C ALA A 85 -6.24 6.23 -12.70
N PHE A 86 -5.32 5.63 -11.95
CA PHE A 86 -5.52 5.06 -10.63
C PHE A 86 -4.55 5.69 -9.63
N LEU A 87 -5.06 6.24 -8.53
CA LEU A 87 -4.27 6.93 -7.50
C LEU A 87 -4.31 6.13 -6.19
N PRO A 88 -3.22 5.39 -5.86
CA PRO A 88 -3.21 4.48 -4.72
C PRO A 88 -2.60 5.06 -3.44
N THR A 89 -2.08 6.29 -3.48
CA THR A 89 -1.23 6.84 -2.42
C THR A 89 -1.99 7.53 -1.30
N LEU A 90 -3.33 7.46 -1.28
CA LEU A 90 -4.19 8.14 -0.30
C LEU A 90 -4.94 7.16 0.62
N GLY A 91 -4.76 5.85 0.44
CA GLY A 91 -5.50 4.80 1.15
C GLY A 91 -4.62 3.85 1.98
N GLY A 92 -3.46 4.32 2.45
CA GLY A 92 -2.57 3.54 3.30
C GLY A 92 -2.08 2.24 2.65
N GLN A 93 -1.74 1.24 3.48
CA GLN A 93 -1.24 -0.04 2.99
C GLN A 93 -2.31 -0.80 2.20
N THR A 94 -3.58 -0.66 2.57
CA THR A 94 -4.69 -1.31 1.84
C THR A 94 -4.62 -0.96 0.35
N ALA A 95 -4.53 0.34 0.02
CA ALA A 95 -4.49 0.78 -1.37
C ALA A 95 -3.19 0.39 -2.08
N LEU A 96 -2.04 0.44 -1.39
CA LEU A 96 -0.75 0.03 -1.96
C LEU A 96 -0.71 -1.47 -2.28
N ASN A 97 -1.10 -2.33 -1.33
CA ASN A 97 -1.15 -3.78 -1.51
C ASN A 97 -2.14 -4.16 -2.62
N LEU A 98 -3.31 -3.51 -2.65
CA LEU A 98 -4.31 -3.73 -3.70
C LEU A 98 -3.76 -3.36 -5.08
N THR A 99 -2.99 -2.28 -5.17
CA THR A 99 -2.33 -1.86 -6.42
C THR A 99 -1.34 -2.91 -6.91
N VAL A 100 -0.49 -3.43 -6.02
CA VAL A 100 0.46 -4.50 -6.38
C VAL A 100 -0.29 -5.76 -6.84
N GLN A 101 -1.37 -6.14 -6.16
CA GLN A 101 -2.20 -7.28 -6.56
C GLN A 101 -2.85 -7.09 -7.93
N LEU A 102 -3.40 -5.90 -8.21
CA LEU A 102 -4.00 -5.55 -9.50
C LEU A 102 -2.97 -5.52 -10.64
N GLU A 103 -1.77 -4.99 -10.38
CA GLU A 103 -0.66 -4.99 -11.33
C GLU A 103 -0.18 -6.41 -11.63
N ASN A 104 -0.01 -7.25 -10.60
CA ASN A 104 0.39 -8.66 -10.76
C ASN A 104 -0.65 -9.46 -11.57
N LYS A 105 -1.94 -9.12 -11.43
CA LYS A 105 -3.03 -9.67 -12.27
C LYS A 105 -3.09 -9.06 -13.68
N GLY A 106 -2.25 -8.08 -13.99
CA GLY A 106 -2.19 -7.39 -15.28
C GLY A 106 -3.41 -6.51 -15.58
N ILE A 107 -4.19 -6.14 -14.56
CA ILE A 107 -5.47 -5.44 -14.72
C ILE A 107 -5.26 -4.03 -15.28
N PHE A 108 -4.29 -3.28 -14.75
CA PHE A 108 -4.01 -1.93 -15.23
C PHE A 108 -3.63 -1.93 -16.73
N LYS A 109 -2.75 -2.84 -17.14
CA LYS A 109 -2.38 -3.03 -18.55
C LYS A 109 -3.56 -3.46 -19.42
N LYS A 110 -4.37 -4.41 -18.94
CA LYS A 110 -5.54 -4.95 -19.68
C LYS A 110 -6.57 -3.86 -20.00
N TYR A 111 -6.77 -2.90 -19.11
CA TYR A 111 -7.77 -1.83 -19.27
C TYR A 111 -7.18 -0.46 -19.64
N GLY A 112 -5.85 -0.36 -19.83
CA GLY A 112 -5.19 0.88 -20.19
C GLY A 112 -5.19 1.94 -19.09
N VAL A 113 -5.30 1.54 -17.82
CA VAL A 113 -5.37 2.44 -16.67
C VAL A 113 -3.94 2.79 -16.22
N LYS A 114 -3.63 4.07 -16.10
CA LYS A 114 -2.30 4.56 -15.65
C LYS A 114 -2.26 4.68 -14.13
N VAL A 115 -1.34 3.99 -13.47
CA VAL A 115 -1.10 4.24 -12.03
C VAL A 115 -0.30 5.53 -11.87
N ILE A 116 -0.84 6.49 -11.11
CA ILE A 116 -0.26 7.82 -10.88
C ILE A 116 0.08 8.02 -9.39
N GLY A 117 0.86 9.07 -9.08
CA GLY A 117 1.38 9.32 -7.74
C GLY A 117 2.62 8.47 -7.44
N ALA A 118 2.47 7.14 -7.41
CA ALA A 118 3.58 6.21 -7.28
C ALA A 118 3.39 5.02 -8.24
N SER A 119 4.43 4.70 -9.04
CA SER A 119 4.37 3.55 -9.92
C SER A 119 4.39 2.24 -9.13
N PRO A 120 3.81 1.13 -9.66
CA PRO A 120 3.86 -0.17 -9.00
C PRO A 120 5.29 -0.62 -8.68
N GLU A 121 6.25 -0.32 -9.56
CA GLU A 121 7.67 -0.58 -9.33
C GLU A 121 8.21 0.22 -8.14
N ALA A 122 7.86 1.50 -8.02
CA ALA A 122 8.29 2.34 -6.91
C ALA A 122 7.67 1.89 -5.58
N ILE A 123 6.38 1.51 -5.59
CA ILE A 123 5.69 0.94 -4.43
C ILE A 123 6.41 -0.34 -4.00
N ASN A 124 6.59 -1.29 -4.91
CA ASN A 124 7.26 -2.57 -4.62
C ASN A 124 8.67 -2.36 -4.08
N LYS A 125 9.43 -1.41 -4.65
CA LYS A 125 10.79 -1.09 -4.20
C LYS A 125 10.85 -0.50 -2.80
N ALA A 126 9.82 0.23 -2.37
CA ALA A 126 9.75 0.82 -1.04
C ALA A 126 9.23 -0.18 0.01
N GLU A 127 8.25 -1.01 -0.37
CA GLU A 127 7.58 -1.97 0.51
C GLU A 127 8.37 -3.28 0.71
N ASP A 128 9.11 -3.73 -0.31
CA ASP A 128 10.06 -4.84 -0.17
C ASP A 128 11.33 -4.36 0.52
N ARG A 129 11.58 -4.89 1.72
CA ARG A 129 12.70 -4.45 2.56
C ARG A 129 14.07 -4.72 1.95
N GLU A 130 14.22 -5.76 1.14
CA GLU A 130 15.48 -6.09 0.48
C GLU A 130 15.73 -5.17 -0.72
N LEU A 131 14.69 -4.88 -1.52
CA LEU A 131 14.77 -3.89 -2.59
C LEU A 131 15.06 -2.50 -2.04
N PHE A 132 14.43 -2.13 -0.92
CA PHE A 132 14.69 -0.87 -0.24
C PHE A 132 16.14 -0.80 0.25
N LYS A 133 16.62 -1.85 0.93
CA LYS A 133 18.02 -1.95 1.40
C LYS A 133 19.01 -1.77 0.25
N LYS A 134 18.82 -2.49 -0.85
CA LYS A 134 19.64 -2.35 -2.07
C LYS A 134 19.58 -0.93 -2.63
N ALA A 135 18.41 -0.30 -2.61
CA ALA A 135 18.23 1.06 -3.10
C ALA A 135 19.03 2.08 -2.27
N MET A 136 19.01 1.97 -0.94
CA MET A 136 19.75 2.84 -0.03
C MET A 136 21.27 2.68 -0.20
N LEU A 137 21.75 1.43 -0.19
CA LEU A 137 23.17 1.14 -0.38
C LEU A 137 23.69 1.65 -1.74
N ARG A 138 22.88 1.53 -2.80
CA ARG A 138 23.24 2.04 -4.13
C ARG A 138 23.44 3.55 -4.17
N VAL A 139 22.76 4.32 -3.31
CA VAL A 139 22.92 5.77 -3.22
C VAL A 139 23.88 6.21 -2.11
N GLY A 140 24.59 5.26 -1.49
CA GLY A 140 25.57 5.53 -0.43
C GLY A 140 24.95 5.88 0.92
N ILE A 141 23.71 5.47 1.17
CA ILE A 141 23.05 5.63 2.47
C ILE A 141 23.23 4.35 3.28
N ASP A 142 23.80 4.48 4.47
CA ASP A 142 24.00 3.38 5.41
C ASP A 142 22.66 2.85 5.95
N VAL A 143 22.63 1.53 6.17
CA VAL A 143 21.48 0.80 6.72
C VAL A 143 21.95 -0.11 7.84
N PRO A 144 21.14 -0.35 8.89
CA PRO A 144 21.49 -1.30 9.93
C PRO A 144 21.79 -2.69 9.36
N GLN A 145 22.71 -3.41 10.02
CA GLN A 145 22.97 -4.82 9.70
C GLN A 145 21.66 -5.60 9.78
N SER A 146 21.26 -6.18 8.67
CA SER A 146 19.95 -6.79 8.48
C SER A 146 20.02 -7.81 7.36
N ASP A 147 19.10 -8.77 7.34
CA ASP A 147 18.89 -9.68 6.22
C ASP A 147 17.42 -10.08 6.14
N ARG A 148 17.01 -10.63 5.00
CA ARG A 148 15.65 -11.15 4.77
C ARG A 148 15.56 -12.63 5.10
N ALA A 149 14.36 -13.09 5.42
CA ALA A 149 14.04 -14.51 5.58
C ALA A 149 12.60 -14.79 5.10
N TYR A 150 12.40 -15.90 4.39
CA TYR A 150 11.09 -16.40 3.94
C TYR A 150 10.65 -17.64 4.70
N SER A 151 11.52 -18.19 5.54
CA SER A 151 11.21 -19.33 6.39
C SER A 151 11.77 -19.09 7.78
N LEU A 152 11.22 -19.81 8.76
CA LEU A 152 11.71 -19.74 10.13
C LEU A 152 13.18 -20.19 10.22
N ASP A 153 13.57 -21.20 9.43
CA ASP A 153 14.96 -21.68 9.41
C ASP A 153 15.92 -20.62 8.87
N GLU A 154 15.57 -19.94 7.76
CA GLU A 154 16.34 -18.80 7.27
C GLU A 154 16.45 -17.69 8.33
N ALA A 155 15.33 -17.39 9.01
CA ALA A 155 15.29 -16.36 10.04
C ALA A 155 16.23 -16.71 11.21
N LYS A 156 16.26 -17.98 11.65
CA LYS A 156 17.18 -18.46 12.70
C LYS A 156 18.64 -18.31 12.29
N GLU A 157 18.99 -18.60 11.03
CA GLU A 157 20.36 -18.41 10.53
C GLU A 157 20.76 -16.93 10.50
N VAL A 158 19.84 -16.05 10.11
CA VAL A 158 20.04 -14.59 10.19
C VAL A 158 20.26 -14.16 11.64
N ALA A 159 19.44 -14.66 12.57
CA ALA A 159 19.53 -14.32 13.98
C ALA A 159 20.87 -14.71 14.61
N LYS A 160 21.37 -15.92 14.32
CA LYS A 160 22.69 -16.39 14.77
C LYS A 160 23.83 -15.50 14.29
N ARG A 161 23.72 -14.97 13.07
CA ARG A 161 24.77 -14.15 12.46
C ARG A 161 24.77 -12.70 12.96
N ILE A 162 23.60 -12.12 13.25
CA ILE A 162 23.49 -10.71 13.68
C ILE A 162 23.59 -10.58 15.20
N GLY A 163 22.98 -11.49 15.96
CA GLY A 163 22.95 -11.46 17.42
C GLY A 163 21.85 -10.59 18.01
N PHE A 164 21.49 -10.86 19.27
CA PHE A 164 20.38 -10.22 19.99
C PHE A 164 20.81 -8.95 20.77
N PRO A 165 19.90 -7.97 20.99
CA PRO A 165 18.50 -7.95 20.57
C PRO A 165 18.31 -7.70 19.06
N LEU A 166 17.25 -8.27 18.49
CA LEU A 166 16.92 -8.17 17.06
C LEU A 166 15.56 -7.52 16.82
N VAL A 167 15.52 -6.60 15.86
CA VAL A 167 14.29 -6.01 15.37
C VAL A 167 13.77 -6.82 14.18
N ILE A 168 12.57 -7.36 14.31
CA ILE A 168 11.87 -8.10 13.25
C ILE A 168 10.88 -7.14 12.60
N ARG A 169 10.90 -7.04 11.26
CA ARG A 169 9.97 -6.20 10.51
C ARG A 169 9.47 -6.93 9.25
N PRO A 170 8.19 -7.28 9.16
CA PRO A 170 7.61 -7.88 7.95
C PRO A 170 7.60 -6.90 6.77
N SER A 171 7.69 -7.39 5.53
CA SER A 171 7.49 -6.56 4.32
C SER A 171 5.99 -6.37 4.04
N PHE A 172 5.61 -5.31 3.32
CA PHE A 172 4.22 -4.99 2.95
C PHE A 172 3.24 -4.79 4.13
N THR A 173 3.78 -4.41 5.30
CA THR A 173 3.02 -4.04 6.49
C THR A 173 3.35 -2.61 6.94
N LEU A 174 2.37 -1.93 7.52
CA LEU A 174 2.54 -0.62 8.16
C LEU A 174 2.20 -0.67 9.65
N GLY A 175 2.48 0.42 10.37
CA GLY A 175 2.07 0.56 11.78
C GLY A 175 2.77 -0.39 12.76
N GLY A 176 3.81 -1.10 12.31
CA GLY A 176 4.48 -2.12 13.11
C GLY A 176 3.72 -3.45 13.16
N THR A 177 2.71 -3.68 12.32
CA THR A 177 2.00 -4.95 12.24
C THR A 177 2.97 -6.10 11.93
N GLY A 178 3.00 -7.10 12.83
CA GLY A 178 3.94 -8.23 12.82
C GLY A 178 5.39 -7.84 13.14
N GLY A 179 5.67 -6.58 13.44
CA GLY A 179 6.98 -6.10 13.86
C GLY A 179 7.19 -6.26 15.36
N SER A 180 8.41 -6.57 15.77
CA SER A 180 8.72 -6.90 17.16
C SER A 180 10.22 -6.78 17.46
N ILE A 181 10.57 -6.88 18.75
CA ILE A 181 11.94 -6.95 19.22
C ILE A 181 12.09 -8.26 19.98
N ALA A 182 13.03 -9.10 19.56
CA ALA A 182 13.39 -10.33 20.25
C ALA A 182 14.70 -10.12 21.02
N TYR A 183 14.71 -10.44 22.30
CA TYR A 183 15.90 -10.33 23.16
C TYR A 183 16.68 -11.64 23.28
N ASN A 184 16.07 -12.76 22.89
CA ASN A 184 16.64 -14.10 22.94
C ASN A 184 16.04 -14.97 21.82
N ILE A 185 16.56 -16.19 21.67
CA ILE A 185 16.14 -17.10 20.60
C ILE A 185 14.72 -17.63 20.82
N GLU A 186 14.32 -17.83 22.06
CA GLU A 186 13.00 -18.34 22.43
C GLU A 186 11.89 -17.36 22.02
N GLU A 187 12.08 -16.06 22.31
CA GLU A 187 11.20 -14.98 21.82
C GLU A 187 11.25 -14.88 20.30
N PHE A 188 12.44 -14.97 19.71
CA PHE A 188 12.63 -14.80 18.28
C PHE A 188 11.83 -15.80 17.46
N GLU A 189 11.80 -17.07 17.83
CA GLU A 189 11.11 -18.08 17.03
C GLU A 189 9.61 -17.82 16.93
N SER A 190 8.97 -17.48 18.04
CA SER A 190 7.54 -17.15 18.07
C SER A 190 7.25 -15.86 17.30
N LEU A 191 8.06 -14.83 17.49
CA LEU A 191 7.87 -13.52 16.87
C LEU A 191 8.16 -13.55 15.36
N ALA A 192 9.17 -14.31 14.92
CA ALA A 192 9.50 -14.50 13.52
C ALA A 192 8.40 -15.29 12.78
N GLN A 193 7.81 -16.31 13.42
CA GLN A 193 6.69 -17.04 12.85
C GLN A 193 5.47 -16.11 12.61
N GLN A 194 5.12 -15.30 13.60
CA GLN A 194 4.04 -14.30 13.47
C GLN A 194 4.34 -13.27 12.37
N ALA A 195 5.60 -12.83 12.25
CA ALA A 195 6.02 -11.89 11.23
C ALA A 195 5.88 -12.47 9.81
N LEU A 196 6.24 -13.76 9.62
CA LEU A 196 6.09 -14.46 8.34
C LEU A 196 4.61 -14.59 7.94
N GLU A 197 3.74 -14.95 8.88
CA GLU A 197 2.29 -15.06 8.65
C GLU A 197 1.62 -13.71 8.35
N SER A 198 2.19 -12.61 8.85
CA SER A 198 1.67 -11.26 8.63
C SER A 198 2.15 -10.62 7.31
N SER A 199 3.16 -11.20 6.67
CA SER A 199 3.70 -10.72 5.39
C SER A 199 2.90 -11.25 4.20
N ILE A 200 2.90 -10.48 3.10
CA ILE A 200 2.23 -10.80 1.83
C ILE A 200 3.26 -11.13 0.76
#